data_AF-A0A0E4BSL9-F1
#
_entry.id   AF-A0A0E4BSL9-F1
#
_cell.length_a   1.000
_cell.length_b   1.000
_cell.length_c   1.000
_cell.angle_alpha   90.00
_cell.angle_beta   90.00
_cell.angle_gamma   90.00
#
_symmetry.space_group_name_H-M   'P 1'
#
loop_
_entity.id
_entity.type
_entity.pdbx_description
1 polymer ?
#
loop_
_entity_poly.entity_id
_entity_poly.type
_entity_poly.pdbx_seq_one_letter_code
_entity_poly.pdbx_strand_id
1 'polypeptide(L)'
;MPCWATIFLWGISGWAFYPAQIASIIRIEPQASMIALSLNASSMYLGFAIGGALGGAVLATLSPNDLGWIGGTSVAASLLVHLARGWQARPKPVKIAG
;
A
#
# COMPACT_ATOMS: atom_id res chain seq x y z
N MET A 1 19.51 -22.61 -1.17
CA MET A 1 18.96 -21.63 -2.14
C MET A 1 17.51 -21.28 -1.79
N PRO A 2 17.26 -20.40 -0.80
CA PRO A 2 15.91 -19.99 -0.39
C PRO A 2 15.34 -18.75 -1.13
N CYS A 3 16.11 -18.13 -2.04
CA CYS A 3 15.75 -16.89 -2.73
C CYS A 3 14.46 -16.95 -3.57
N TRP A 4 14.13 -18.11 -4.16
CA TRP A 4 12.92 -18.27 -4.97
C TRP A 4 11.62 -18.13 -4.17
N ALA A 5 11.59 -18.67 -2.94
CA ALA A 5 10.41 -18.56 -2.08
C ALA A 5 10.16 -17.11 -1.70
N THR A 6 11.21 -16.36 -1.35
CA THR A 6 11.10 -14.93 -1.03
C THR A 6 10.64 -14.10 -2.23
N ILE A 7 11.19 -14.36 -3.42
CA ILE A 7 10.77 -13.67 -4.66
C ILE A 7 9.32 -14.01 -5.00
N PHE A 8 8.92 -15.28 -4.85
CA PHE A 8 7.55 -15.71 -5.09
C PHE A 8 6.56 -15.07 -4.11
N LEU A 9 6.90 -15.06 -2.81
CA LEU A 9 6.09 -14.39 -1.77
C LEU A 9 5.99 -12.89 -2.02
N TRP A 10 7.08 -12.24 -2.40
CA TRP A 10 7.08 -10.84 -2.78
C TRP A 10 6.16 -10.60 -3.98
N GLY A 11 6.33 -11.37 -5.07
CA GLY A 11 5.54 -11.24 -6.29
C GLY A 11 4.04 -11.47 -6.05
N ILE A 12 3.66 -12.54 -5.35
CA ILE A 12 2.25 -12.84 -5.08
C ILE A 12 1.62 -11.79 -4.16
N SER A 13 2.37 -11.28 -3.17
CA SER A 13 1.86 -10.23 -2.28
C SER A 13 1.54 -8.93 -3.01
N GLY A 14 2.42 -8.49 -3.91
CA GLY A 14 2.20 -7.28 -4.71
C GLY A 14 1.03 -7.42 -5.68
N TRP A 15 0.92 -8.58 -6.34
CA TRP A 15 -0.09 -8.81 -7.36
C TRP A 15 -1.49 -9.05 -6.78
N ALA A 16 -1.61 -9.79 -5.67
CA ALA A 16 -2.90 -10.13 -5.08
C ALA A 16 -3.67 -8.90 -4.55
N PHE A 17 -2.96 -7.84 -4.19
CA PHE A 17 -3.57 -6.62 -3.64
C PHE A 17 -4.27 -5.77 -4.71
N TYR A 18 -3.74 -5.74 -5.93
CA TYR A 18 -4.19 -4.81 -6.96
C TYR A 18 -5.63 -5.06 -7.46
N PRO A 19 -6.06 -6.29 -7.77
CA PRO A 19 -7.46 -6.56 -8.14
C PRO A 19 -8.45 -6.21 -7.02
N ALA A 20 -8.09 -6.51 -5.77
CA ALA A 20 -8.91 -6.17 -4.62
C ALA A 20 -9.04 -4.64 -4.45
N GLN A 21 -7.96 -3.89 -4.69
CA GLN A 21 -7.97 -2.43 -4.64
C GLN A 21 -8.91 -1.83 -5.69
N ILE A 22 -8.82 -2.28 -6.96
CA ILE A 22 -9.69 -1.81 -8.04
C ILE A 22 -11.17 -2.10 -7.72
N ALA A 23 -11.48 -3.33 -7.30
CA ALA A 23 -12.85 -3.71 -6.97
C ALA A 23 -13.40 -2.88 -5.79
N SER A 24 -12.57 -2.58 -4.79
CA SER A 24 -12.98 -1.73 -3.67
C SER A 24 -13.25 -0.28 -4.09
N ILE A 25 -12.43 0.30 -4.98
CA ILE A 25 -12.62 1.68 -5.46
C ILE A 25 -13.93 1.80 -6.22
N ILE A 26 -14.19 0.86 -7.14
CA ILE A 26 -15.43 0.83 -7.93
C ILE A 26 -16.66 0.69 -7.01
N ARG A 27 -16.55 -0.08 -5.92
CA ARG A 27 -17.63 -0.23 -4.94
C ARG A 27 -17.90 1.03 -4.12
N ILE A 28 -16.86 1.82 -3.80
CA ILE A 28 -17.00 3.05 -3.00
C ILE A 28 -17.71 4.14 -3.82
N GLU A 29 -17.32 4.32 -5.07
CA GLU A 29 -17.91 5.33 -5.95
C GLU A 29 -18.20 4.74 -7.34
N PRO A 30 -19.36 4.07 -7.52
CA PRO A 30 -19.71 3.43 -8.79
C PRO A 30 -19.96 4.45 -9.92
N GLN A 31 -20.51 5.63 -9.59
CA GLN A 31 -20.94 6.61 -10.59
C GLN A 31 -19.74 7.36 -11.20
N ALA A 32 -18.67 7.56 -10.43
CA ALA A 32 -17.43 8.19 -10.89
C ALA A 32 -16.24 7.24 -10.89
N SER A 33 -16.48 5.93 -11.08
CA SER A 33 -15.47 4.87 -11.01
C SER A 33 -14.22 5.14 -11.86
N MET A 34 -14.37 5.59 -13.11
CA MET A 34 -13.23 5.92 -13.97
C MET A 34 -12.37 7.08 -13.43
N ILE A 35 -12.99 8.10 -12.83
CA ILE A 35 -12.26 9.23 -12.23
C ILE A 35 -11.54 8.79 -10.96
N ALA A 36 -12.19 7.96 -10.13
CA ALA A 36 -11.58 7.41 -8.93
C ALA A 36 -10.39 6.48 -9.26
N LEU A 37 -10.52 5.66 -10.32
CA LEU A 37 -9.45 4.78 -10.80
C LEU A 37 -8.28 5.57 -11.39
N SER A 38 -8.54 6.64 -12.17
CA SER A 38 -7.45 7.47 -12.70
C SER A 38 -6.68 8.17 -11.58
N LEU A 39 -7.37 8.68 -10.56
CA LEU A 39 -6.74 9.29 -9.39
C LEU A 39 -5.91 8.27 -8.58
N ASN A 40 -6.41 7.05 -8.42
CA ASN A 40 -5.66 5.95 -7.81
C ASN A 40 -4.39 5.62 -8.60
N ALA A 41 -4.49 5.52 -9.93
CA ALA A 41 -3.32 5.28 -10.79
C ALA A 41 -2.29 6.41 -10.68
N SER A 42 -2.72 7.69 -10.70
CA SER A 42 -1.83 8.83 -10.47
C SER A 42 -1.11 8.76 -9.13
N SER A 43 -1.85 8.40 -8.07
CA SER A 43 -1.28 8.23 -6.73
C SER A 43 -0.25 7.09 -6.69
N MET A 44 -0.53 5.99 -7.39
CA MET A 44 0.39 4.85 -7.51
C MET A 44 1.67 5.23 -8.25
N TYR A 45 1.57 5.92 -9.40
CA TYR A 45 2.73 6.38 -10.15
C TYR A 45 3.57 7.39 -9.38
N LEU A 46 2.93 8.30 -8.64
CA LEU A 46 3.64 9.21 -7.73
C LEU A 46 4.42 8.42 -6.67
N GLY A 47 3.80 7.39 -6.09
CA GLY A 47 4.46 6.46 -5.16
C GLY A 47 5.67 5.75 -5.79
N PHE A 48 5.55 5.27 -7.03
CA PHE A 48 6.67 4.66 -7.75
C PHE A 48 7.81 5.65 -8.04
N ALA A 49 7.47 6.89 -8.41
CA ALA A 49 8.48 7.93 -8.64
C ALA A 49 9.25 8.26 -7.36
N ILE A 50 8.55 8.46 -6.24
CA ILE A 50 9.17 8.70 -4.93
C ILE A 50 10.01 7.48 -4.50
N GLY A 51 9.47 6.28 -4.64
CA GLY A 51 10.17 5.03 -4.31
C GLY A 51 11.43 4.82 -5.14
N GLY A 52 11.37 5.12 -6.45
CA GLY A 52 12.52 5.05 -7.35
C GLY A 52 13.58 6.09 -7.01
N ALA A 53 13.18 7.33 -6.71
CA ALA A 53 14.09 8.39 -6.28
C ALA A 53 14.79 8.03 -4.95
N LEU A 54 14.03 7.53 -3.96
CA LEU A 54 14.59 7.07 -2.69
C LEU A 54 15.51 5.86 -2.89
N GLY A 55 15.10 4.86 -3.67
CA GLY A 55 15.94 3.69 -3.97
C GLY A 55 17.24 4.07 -4.68
N GLY A 56 17.19 5.02 -5.62
CA GLY A 56 18.37 5.57 -6.27
C GLY A 56 19.30 6.30 -5.30
N ALA A 57 18.75 7.14 -4.42
CA ALA A 57 19.53 7.83 -3.39
C ALA A 57 20.21 6.85 -2.41
N VAL A 58 19.51 5.79 -2.03
CA VAL A 58 20.06 4.72 -1.18
C VAL A 58 21.20 4.01 -1.89
N LEU A 59 21.03 3.62 -3.14
CA LEU A 59 22.10 2.97 -3.91
C LEU A 59 23.31 3.89 -4.16
N ALA A 60 23.10 5.22 -4.16
CA ALA A 60 24.17 6.20 -4.31
C ALA A 60 24.97 6.46 -3.01
N THR A 61 24.39 6.19 -1.84
CA THR A 61 24.97 6.58 -0.53
C THR A 61 25.16 5.41 0.43
N LEU A 62 24.50 4.28 0.20
CA LEU A 62 24.48 3.07 1.04
C LEU A 62 24.66 1.80 0.19
N SER A 63 24.52 0.62 0.83
CA SER A 63 24.65 -0.68 0.19
C SER A 63 23.32 -1.18 -0.38
N PRO A 64 23.32 -2.02 -1.45
CA PRO A 64 22.12 -2.69 -1.94
C PRO A 64 21.36 -3.50 -0.87
N ASN A 65 22.05 -3.94 0.19
CA ASN A 65 21.42 -4.65 1.31
C ASN A 65 20.46 -3.75 2.12
N ASP A 66 20.63 -2.43 2.07
CA ASP A 66 19.82 -1.47 2.85
C ASP A 66 18.46 -1.18 2.21
N LEU A 67 18.30 -1.48 0.91
CA LEU A 67 17.02 -1.34 0.19
C LEU A 67 15.90 -2.14 0.83
N GLY A 68 16.21 -3.33 1.36
CA GLY A 68 15.21 -4.21 1.98
C GLY A 68 14.56 -3.57 3.21
N TRP A 69 15.37 -3.01 4.11
CA TRP A 69 14.88 -2.34 5.32
C TRP A 69 14.18 -1.03 5.00
N ILE A 70 14.70 -0.24 4.06
CA ILE A 70 14.08 1.04 3.66
C ILE A 70 12.71 0.79 3.02
N GLY A 71 12.61 -0.17 2.09
CA GLY A 71 11.32 -0.60 1.55
C GLY A 71 10.39 -1.15 2.65
N GLY A 72 10.92 -1.99 3.54
CA GLY A 72 10.19 -2.57 4.66
C GLY A 72 9.58 -1.54 5.61
N THR A 73 10.33 -0.48 5.97
CA THR A 73 9.82 0.59 6.84
C THR A 73 8.69 1.39 6.19
N SER A 74 8.76 1.63 4.87
CA SER A 74 7.67 2.28 4.12
C SER A 74 6.38 1.46 4.13
N VAL A 75 6.49 0.14 3.92
CA VAL A 75 5.35 -0.79 4.02
C VAL A 75 4.82 -0.85 5.45
N ALA A 76 5.69 -0.91 6.45
CA ALA A 76 5.30 -0.93 7.86
C ALA A 76 4.58 0.37 8.25
N ALA A 77 5.06 1.53 7.82
CA ALA A 77 4.40 2.81 8.05
C ALA A 77 2.99 2.84 7.41
N SER A 78 2.87 2.36 6.17
CA SER A 78 1.58 2.25 5.48
C SER A 78 0.60 1.33 6.22
N LEU A 79 1.09 0.20 6.73
CA LEU A 79 0.29 -0.73 7.55
C LEU A 79 -0.15 -0.09 8.87
N LEU A 80 0.73 0.62 9.56
CA LEU A 80 0.40 1.32 10.81
C LEU A 80 -0.70 2.36 10.59
N VAL A 81 -0.60 3.15 9.52
CA VAL A 81 -1.65 4.12 9.14
C VAL A 81 -2.98 3.39 8.88
N HIS A 82 -2.95 2.27 8.15
CA HIS A 82 -4.15 1.51 7.86
C HIS A 82 -4.81 0.96 9.14
N LEU A 83 -4.03 0.38 10.05
CA LEU A 83 -4.52 -0.15 11.32
C LEU A 83 -5.06 0.97 12.24
N ALA A 84 -4.37 2.11 12.31
CA ALA A 84 -4.81 3.27 13.09
C ALA A 84 -6.19 3.78 12.62
N ARG A 85 -6.45 3.80 11.31
CA ARG A 85 -7.78 4.16 10.76
C ARG A 85 -8.85 3.14 11.14
N GLY A 86 -8.52 1.85 11.13
CA GLY A 86 -9.43 0.79 11.59
C GLY A 86 -9.82 0.91 13.06
N TRP A 87 -8.92 1.44 13.90
CA TRP A 87 -9.19 1.67 15.32
C TRP A 87 -10.08 2.89 15.55
N GLN A 88 -9.97 3.92 14.71
CA GLN A 88 -10.81 5.11 14.77
C GLN A 88 -12.24 4.87 14.27
N ALA A 89 -12.44 3.90 13.38
CA ALA A 89 -13.74 3.56 12.80
C ALA A 89 -14.63 2.66 13.68
N ARG A 90 -14.25 2.38 14.94
CA ARG A 90 -15.10 1.60 15.86
C ARG A 90 -16.43 2.36 16.08
N PRO A 91 -17.58 1.79 15.70
CA PRO A 91 -18.87 2.46 15.87
C PRO A 91 -19.09 2.74 17.36
N LYS A 92 -19.43 3.99 17.70
CA LYS A 92 -19.86 4.35 19.06
C LYS A 92 -21.03 3.42 19.43
N PRO A 93 -21.00 2.76 20.60
CA PRO A 93 -22.11 1.90 21.00
C PRO A 93 -23.38 2.75 21.01
N VAL A 94 -24.36 2.35 20.20
CA VAL A 94 -25.68 2.98 20.16
C VAL A 94 -26.26 2.80 21.56
N LYS A 95 -26.35 3.90 22.32
CA LYS A 95 -27.16 3.95 23.53
C LYS A 95 -28.61 3.83 23.08
N ILE A 96 -29.15 2.62 23.16
CA ILE A 96 -30.59 2.42 23.18
C ILE A 96 -31.03 2.95 24.55
N ALA A 97 -31.41 4.23 24.59
CA ALA A 97 -32.16 4.77 25.72
C ALA A 97 -33.55 4.14 25.67
N GLY A 98 -33.97 3.58 26.82
CA GLY A 98 -35.28 2.96 27.01
C GLY A 98 -36.41 3.96 27.12
#